data_AF-A0A4W5PVA9-F1
#
_entry.id   AF-A0A4W5PVA9-F1
#
_cell.length_a   1.000
_cell.length_b   1.000
_cell.length_c   1.000
_cell.angle_alpha   90.00
_cell.angle_beta   90.00
_cell.angle_gamma   90.00
#
_symmetry.space_group_name_H-M   'P 1'
#
loop_
_entity.id
_entity.type
_entity.pdbx_description
1 polymer ?
#
loop_
_entity_poly.entity_id
_entity_poly.type
_entity_poly.pdbx_seq_one_letter_code
_entity_poly.pdbx_strand_id
1 'polypeptide(L)'
;LPLPPGNASPPNSIASWFQCKGQGKTRDDTADHIPHDIYVIGTQEDPLGEKEWIDTLKGALRGTTNISFKQIAIQTLWNIRIVVLAKPEHENRISHIFSDSVKTGIANALGKSHPLTADSSTH
;
A
#
# COMPACT_ATOMS: atom_id res chain seq x y z
N LEU A 1 13.84 12.75 -8.57
CA LEU A 1 12.68 13.61 -8.21
C LEU A 1 12.10 13.08 -6.91
N PRO A 2 12.01 13.90 -5.84
CA PRO A 2 11.35 13.49 -4.60
C PRO A 2 9.83 13.42 -4.83
N LEU A 3 9.17 12.46 -4.16
CA LEU A 3 7.72 12.29 -4.22
C LEU A 3 7.00 13.43 -3.48
N PRO A 4 5.82 13.88 -3.94
CA PRO A 4 5.02 14.90 -3.24
C PRO A 4 4.45 14.34 -1.91
N PRO A 5 4.08 15.23 -0.96
CA PRO A 5 3.53 14.83 0.34
C PRO A 5 2.25 13.98 0.22
N GLY A 6 2.04 13.12 1.23
CA GLY A 6 1.18 11.92 1.26
C GLY A 6 -0.34 12.08 1.12
N ASN A 7 -0.81 12.98 0.26
CA ASN A 7 -2.24 13.10 -0.08
C ASN A 7 -2.47 13.42 -1.57
N ALA A 8 -1.44 13.24 -2.40
CA ALA A 8 -1.52 13.45 -3.84
C ALA A 8 -1.87 12.14 -4.55
N SER A 9 -2.72 12.22 -5.59
CA SER A 9 -2.95 11.09 -6.49
C SER A 9 -1.61 10.57 -7.01
N PRO A 10 -1.43 9.24 -7.10
CA PRO A 10 -0.18 8.67 -7.59
C PRO A 10 0.14 9.22 -8.99
N PRO A 11 1.42 9.46 -9.30
CA PRO A 11 1.81 9.96 -10.61
C PRO A 11 1.34 9.01 -11.71
N ASN A 12 1.08 9.56 -12.91
CA ASN A 12 0.55 8.84 -14.08
C ASN A 12 1.33 7.57 -14.47
N SER A 13 2.56 7.40 -13.99
CA SER A 13 3.32 6.16 -14.11
C SER A 13 4.08 5.85 -12.83
N ILE A 14 3.77 4.69 -12.23
CA ILE A 14 4.49 4.09 -11.11
C ILE A 14 5.38 2.92 -11.55
N ALA A 15 5.63 2.77 -12.86
CA ALA A 15 6.39 1.66 -13.43
C ALA A 15 7.82 1.55 -12.89
N SER A 16 8.47 2.68 -12.61
CA SER A 16 9.82 2.73 -12.04
C SER A 16 9.92 2.07 -10.66
N TRP A 17 8.82 2.08 -9.89
CA TRP A 17 8.73 1.44 -8.58
C TRP A 17 8.85 -0.08 -8.71
N PHE A 18 8.20 -0.66 -9.72
CA PHE A 18 8.23 -2.09 -9.98
C PHE A 18 9.52 -2.58 -10.64
N GLN A 19 10.29 -1.67 -11.25
CA GLN A 19 11.60 -1.97 -11.85
C GLN A 19 12.76 -1.70 -10.89
N CYS A 20 12.48 -1.22 -9.66
CA CYS A 20 13.51 -0.80 -8.70
C CYS A 20 14.49 0.23 -9.27
N LYS A 21 14.00 1.16 -10.10
CA LYS A 21 14.79 2.24 -10.70
C LYS A 21 14.63 3.52 -9.88
N GLY A 22 15.74 4.14 -9.50
CA GLY A 22 15.74 5.32 -8.65
C GLY A 22 17.07 5.55 -7.94
N GLN A 23 17.00 5.95 -6.67
CA GLN A 23 18.16 6.18 -5.81
C GLN A 23 18.32 5.01 -4.83
N GLY A 24 19.56 4.66 -4.49
CA GLY A 24 19.88 3.54 -3.58
C GLY A 24 20.41 2.31 -4.31
N LYS A 25 20.15 1.11 -3.76
CA LYS A 25 20.50 -0.15 -4.44
C LYS A 25 19.46 -0.42 -5.52
N THR A 26 19.80 -0.06 -6.75
CA THR A 26 18.97 -0.31 -7.93
C THR A 26 19.22 -1.70 -8.49
N ARG A 27 18.22 -2.24 -9.17
CA ARG A 27 18.34 -3.50 -9.91
C ARG A 27 19.20 -3.27 -11.16
N ASP A 28 20.02 -4.25 -11.50
CA ASP A 28 20.83 -4.23 -12.72
C ASP A 28 19.93 -4.30 -13.97
N ASP A 29 20.28 -3.56 -15.03
CA ASP A 29 19.42 -3.37 -16.22
C ASP A 29 19.17 -4.71 -16.95
N THR A 30 20.06 -5.69 -16.80
CA THR A 30 19.89 -7.04 -17.36
C THR A 30 18.73 -7.83 -16.74
N ALA A 31 18.35 -7.46 -15.51
CA ALA A 31 17.29 -8.14 -14.78
C ALA A 31 15.92 -7.46 -14.98
N ASP A 32 15.83 -6.30 -15.64
CA ASP A 32 14.54 -5.60 -15.86
C ASP A 32 13.47 -6.48 -16.52
N HIS A 33 13.90 -7.49 -17.27
CA HIS A 33 13.04 -8.37 -18.05
C HIS A 33 12.57 -9.59 -17.26
N ILE A 34 13.03 -9.77 -16.01
CA ILE A 34 12.66 -10.90 -15.16
C ILE A 34 11.59 -10.44 -14.17
N PRO A 35 10.30 -10.67 -14.45
CA PRO A 35 9.23 -10.28 -13.55
C PRO A 35 9.28 -11.07 -12.24
N HIS A 36 9.04 -10.38 -11.12
CA HIS A 36 8.91 -11.05 -9.83
C HIS A 36 7.69 -11.97 -9.83
N ASP A 37 7.78 -13.08 -9.10
CA ASP A 37 6.68 -14.02 -8.95
C ASP A 37 5.53 -13.45 -8.10
N ILE A 38 5.89 -12.62 -7.11
CA ILE A 38 4.97 -11.98 -6.17
C ILE A 38 5.36 -10.52 -6.02
N TYR A 39 4.36 -9.63 -6.03
CA TYR A 39 4.48 -8.22 -5.71
C TYR A 39 3.65 -7.93 -4.46
N VAL A 40 4.28 -7.35 -3.45
CA VAL A 40 3.62 -6.88 -2.23
C VAL A 40 3.77 -5.37 -2.16
N ILE A 41 2.65 -4.66 -2.17
CA ILE A 41 2.62 -3.20 -2.19
C ILE A 41 1.93 -2.70 -0.94
N GLY A 42 2.66 -1.95 -0.12
CA GLY A 42 2.12 -1.23 1.03
C GLY A 42 1.96 0.25 0.72
N THR A 43 0.77 0.81 0.97
CA THR A 43 0.53 2.26 0.94
C THR A 43 0.08 2.75 2.31
N GLN A 44 0.45 3.99 2.63
CA GLN A 44 -0.02 4.73 3.80
C GLN A 44 -0.63 6.04 3.29
N GLU A 45 -1.76 6.45 3.86
CA GLU A 45 -2.47 7.68 3.50
C GLU A 45 -2.98 7.68 2.05
N ASP A 46 -3.44 6.53 1.55
CA ASP A 46 -3.94 6.39 0.18
C ASP A 46 -5.36 6.96 0.01
N PRO A 47 -5.55 8.05 -0.79
CA PRO A 47 -6.87 8.63 -1.03
C PRO A 47 -7.69 7.82 -2.04
N LEU A 48 -7.08 6.86 -2.75
CA LEU A 48 -7.75 6.09 -3.80
C LEU A 48 -8.60 4.95 -3.24
N GLY A 49 -9.75 4.75 -3.87
CA GLY A 49 -10.59 3.58 -3.64
C GLY A 49 -9.83 2.29 -3.93
N GLU A 50 -10.16 1.23 -3.19
CA GLU A 50 -9.46 -0.06 -3.28
C GLU A 50 -9.38 -0.60 -4.71
N LYS A 51 -10.52 -0.58 -5.42
CA LYS A 51 -10.62 -1.04 -6.81
C LYS A 51 -9.74 -0.24 -7.76
N GLU A 52 -9.78 1.09 -7.65
CA GLU A 52 -9.00 1.99 -8.51
C GLU A 52 -7.49 1.80 -8.29
N TRP A 53 -7.10 1.58 -7.03
CA TRP A 53 -5.72 1.27 -6.70
C TRP A 53 -5.27 -0.07 -7.28
N ILE A 54 -6.08 -1.13 -7.15
CA ILE A 54 -5.78 -2.44 -7.74
C ILE A 54 -5.65 -2.34 -9.28
N ASP A 55 -6.58 -1.63 -9.93
CA ASP A 55 -6.57 -1.48 -11.39
C ASP A 55 -5.31 -0.72 -11.85
N THR A 56 -4.90 0.30 -11.10
CA THR A 56 -3.64 1.03 -11.31
C THR A 56 -2.43 0.10 -11.19
N LEU A 57 -2.35 -0.69 -10.11
CA LEU A 57 -1.24 -1.64 -9.88
C LEU A 57 -1.16 -2.69 -11.00
N LYS A 58 -2.29 -3.31 -11.34
CA LYS A 58 -2.36 -4.32 -12.41
C LYS A 58 -2.01 -3.72 -13.77
N GLY A 59 -2.47 -2.50 -14.06
CA GLY A 59 -2.16 -1.78 -15.28
C GLY A 59 -0.66 -1.49 -15.42
N ALA A 60 -0.04 -0.98 -14.36
CA ALA A 60 1.40 -0.70 -14.32
C ALA A 60 2.22 -1.99 -14.49
N LEU A 61 1.91 -3.04 -13.73
CA LEU A 61 2.60 -4.33 -13.86
C LEU A 61 2.45 -4.93 -15.25
N ARG A 62 1.25 -4.88 -15.83
CA ARG A 62 1.01 -5.35 -17.20
C ARG A 62 1.82 -4.56 -18.23
N GLY A 63 1.91 -3.24 -18.07
CA GLY A 63 2.72 -2.39 -18.94
C GLY A 63 4.22 -2.70 -18.87
N THR A 64 4.72 -3.08 -17.69
CA THR A 64 6.15 -3.37 -17.48
C THR A 64 6.54 -4.80 -17.82
N THR A 65 5.68 -5.77 -17.51
CA THR A 65 6.03 -7.20 -17.56
C THR A 65 5.29 -7.99 -18.65
N ASN A 66 4.27 -7.38 -19.27
CA ASN A 66 3.33 -8.04 -20.17
C ASN A 66 2.58 -9.24 -19.53
N ILE A 67 2.52 -9.31 -18.19
CA ILE A 67 1.82 -10.36 -17.44
C ILE A 67 0.59 -9.78 -16.76
N SER A 68 -0.53 -10.53 -16.83
CA SER A 68 -1.75 -10.23 -16.08
C SER A 68 -1.70 -10.84 -14.68
N PHE A 69 -1.15 -10.09 -13.72
CA PHE A 69 -1.08 -10.50 -12.32
C PHE A 69 -2.46 -10.68 -11.68
N LYS A 70 -2.56 -11.69 -10.82
CA LYS A 70 -3.75 -12.02 -10.02
C LYS A 70 -3.65 -11.40 -8.64
N GLN A 71 -4.78 -10.89 -8.15
CA GLN A 71 -4.89 -10.42 -6.78
C GLN A 71 -5.08 -11.61 -5.87
N ILE A 72 -4.18 -11.75 -4.90
CA ILE A 72 -4.16 -12.85 -3.94
C ILE A 72 -4.80 -12.41 -2.63
N ALA A 73 -4.41 -11.24 -2.13
CA ALA A 73 -4.92 -10.71 -0.88
C ALA A 73 -4.91 -9.19 -0.91
N ILE A 74 -5.81 -8.60 -0.14
CA ILE A 74 -5.80 -7.18 0.16
C ILE A 74 -6.24 -6.98 1.60
N GLN A 75 -5.50 -6.14 2.32
CA GLN A 75 -5.83 -5.75 3.68
C GLN A 75 -5.74 -4.25 3.78
N THR A 76 -6.83 -3.63 4.25
CA THR A 76 -6.85 -2.20 4.57
C THR A 76 -7.15 -2.04 6.06
N LEU A 77 -6.36 -1.22 6.76
CA LEU A 77 -6.60 -0.78 8.12
C LEU A 77 -6.39 0.73 8.18
N TRP A 78 -7.47 1.47 8.46
CA TRP A 78 -7.49 2.93 8.40
C TRP A 78 -7.02 3.41 7.01
N ASN A 79 -5.94 4.17 6.94
CA ASN A 79 -5.36 4.63 5.69
C ASN A 79 -4.13 3.81 5.27
N ILE A 80 -3.90 2.64 5.89
CA ILE A 80 -2.80 1.74 5.56
C ILE A 80 -3.37 0.57 4.78
N ARG A 81 -2.79 0.29 3.61
CA ARG A 81 -3.24 -0.79 2.72
C ARG A 81 -2.07 -1.64 2.29
N ILE A 82 -2.27 -2.96 2.27
CA ILE A 82 -1.34 -3.94 1.73
C ILE A 82 -2.06 -4.71 0.63
N VAL A 83 -1.45 -4.76 -0.55
CA VAL A 83 -1.93 -5.51 -1.72
C VAL A 83 -0.91 -6.57 -2.09
N VAL A 84 -1.36 -7.82 -2.26
CA VAL A 84 -0.54 -8.93 -2.72
C VAL A 84 -1.01 -9.37 -4.10
N LEU A 85 -0.11 -9.26 -5.07
CA LEU A 85 -0.32 -9.68 -6.46
C LEU A 85 0.67 -10.80 -6.80
N ALA A 86 0.24 -11.83 -7.52
CA ALA A 86 1.11 -12.92 -7.96
C ALA A 86 0.90 -13.25 -9.43
N LYS A 87 1.90 -13.86 -10.06
CA LYS A 87 1.75 -14.38 -11.42
C LYS A 87 0.61 -15.42 -11.46
N PRO A 88 -0.15 -15.49 -12.56
CA PRO A 88 -1.28 -16.44 -12.68
C PRO A 88 -0.85 -17.91 -12.50
N GLU A 89 0.37 -18.27 -12.87
CA GLU A 89 0.94 -19.62 -12.66
C GLU A 89 1.10 -20.01 -11.18
N HIS A 90 1.20 -19.03 -10.28
CA HIS A 90 1.32 -19.26 -8.84
C HIS A 90 -0.01 -19.14 -8.09
N GLU A 91 -1.10 -18.72 -8.76
CA GLU A 91 -2.44 -18.56 -8.15
C GLU A 91 -2.90 -19.82 -7.41
N ASN A 92 -2.77 -20.99 -8.06
CA ASN A 92 -3.17 -22.28 -7.49
C ASN A 92 -2.14 -22.89 -6.52
N ARG A 93 -0.96 -22.26 -6.36
CA ARG A 93 0.09 -22.70 -5.43
C ARG A 93 0.01 -21.98 -4.10
N ILE A 94 -0.64 -20.82 -4.07
CA ILE A 94 -0.83 -20.03 -2.87
C ILE A 94 -2.06 -20.58 -2.13
N SER A 95 -1.81 -21.14 -0.94
CA SER A 95 -2.85 -21.62 -0.02
C SER A 95 -2.59 -21.04 1.37
N HIS A 96 -3.59 -21.07 2.26
CA HIS A 96 -3.47 -20.59 3.65
C HIS A 96 -3.14 -19.08 3.75
N ILE A 97 -3.89 -18.25 3.03
CA ILE A 97 -3.76 -16.80 3.12
C ILE A 97 -4.33 -16.34 4.46
N PHE A 98 -3.47 -15.82 5.33
CA PHE A 98 -3.87 -15.14 6.56
C PHE A 98 -3.63 -13.64 6.41
N SER A 99 -4.57 -12.85 6.91
CA SER A 99 -4.46 -11.39 6.97
C SER A 99 -4.84 -10.95 8.38
N ASP A 100 -3.96 -10.19 9.00
CA ASP A 100 -4.15 -9.65 10.34
C ASP A 100 -3.71 -8.19 10.35
N SER A 101 -4.25 -7.40 11.28
CA SER A 101 -3.98 -5.98 11.38
C SER A 101 -3.91 -5.55 12.83
N VAL A 102 -2.80 -4.94 13.23
CA VAL A 102 -2.59 -4.47 14.59
C VAL A 102 -2.82 -2.96 14.63
N LYS A 103 -3.81 -2.52 15.40
CA LYS A 103 -4.02 -1.11 15.72
C LYS A 103 -3.04 -0.71 16.82
N THR A 104 -1.89 -0.17 16.46
CA THR A 104 -0.92 0.37 17.43
C THR A 104 -1.32 1.78 17.82
N GLY A 105 -2.27 1.90 18.76
CA GLY A 105 -2.65 3.18 19.36
C GLY A 105 -2.66 3.08 20.88
N ILE A 106 -1.85 3.89 21.56
CA ILE A 106 -1.89 4.08 23.03
C ILE A 106 -3.18 4.80 23.49
N ALA A 107 -4.09 5.15 22.58
CA ALA A 107 -5.18 6.09 22.85
C ALA A 107 -6.61 5.51 22.74
N ASN A 108 -6.81 4.20 22.94
CA ASN A 108 -8.17 3.64 23.04
C ASN A 108 -8.69 3.54 24.50
N ALA A 109 -8.11 4.34 25.41
CA ALA A 109 -8.56 4.50 26.79
C ALA A 109 -8.93 5.94 27.17
N LEU A 110 -9.26 6.82 26.22
CA LEU A 110 -9.89 8.10 26.57
C LEU A 110 -11.03 8.42 25.62
N GLY A 111 -12.23 8.17 26.14
CA GLY A 111 -13.47 8.69 25.61
C GLY A 111 -13.41 10.20 25.44
N LYS A 112 -14.22 10.67 24.50
CA LYS A 112 -14.42 12.07 24.18
C LYS A 112 -14.71 12.89 25.45
N SER A 113 -13.92 13.95 25.62
CA SER A 113 -14.20 15.20 26.35
C SER A 113 -14.74 15.13 27.78
N HIS A 114 -13.91 15.38 28.79
CA HIS A 114 -14.25 16.22 29.96
C HIS A 114 -12.97 16.63 30.73
N PRO A 115 -12.51 17.89 30.69
CA PRO A 115 -11.91 18.52 31.85
C PRO A 115 -13.07 18.86 32.80
N LEU A 116 -13.10 18.17 33.93
CA LEU A 116 -13.96 18.49 35.05
C LEU A 116 -13.63 19.90 35.55
N THR A 117 -14.65 20.75 35.59
CA THR A 117 -14.87 21.88 36.50
C THR A 117 -13.69 22.33 37.37
N ALA A 118 -13.31 23.60 37.22
CA ALA A 118 -13.09 24.47 38.37
C ALA A 118 -13.89 25.77 38.14
N ASP A 119 -15.10 25.80 38.69
CA ASP A 119 -15.70 27.06 39.12
C ASP A 119 -14.84 27.62 40.25
N SER A 120 -14.49 28.89 40.16
CA SER A 120 -14.35 29.76 41.31
C SER A 120 -14.61 31.19 40.84
N SER A 121 -15.88 31.57 40.94
CA SER A 121 -16.34 32.95 40.94
C SER A 121 -15.63 33.78 42.03
N THR A 122 -15.22 35.00 41.65
CA THR A 122 -15.16 36.27 42.41
C THR A 122 -14.80 36.28 43.91
N HIS A 123 -13.72 37.00 44.24
CA HIS A 123 -13.78 38.23 45.03
C HIS A 123 -12.60 39.15 44.74
#